data_AF-A0A7D5R4C7-F1
#
_entry.id   AF-A0A7D5R4C7-F1
#
_cell.length_a   1.000
_cell.length_b   1.000
_cell.length_c   1.000
_cell.angle_alpha   90.00
_cell.angle_beta   90.00
_cell.angle_gamma   90.00
#
_symmetry.space_group_name_H-M   'P 1'
#
loop_
_entity.id
_entity.type
_entity.pdbx_description
1 polymer ?
#
loop_
_entity_poly.entity_id
_entity_poly.type
_entity_poly.pdbx_seq_one_letter_code
_entity_poly.pdbx_strand_id
1 'polypeptide(L)'
;MHNSKLSASLFVLTSVLFTIGFVPYLTLDAFAAQPTISAYVANDPDDADTVFSAGDTLTITTNIATNATVGAVTSAAFVTGNFTFASPDPLASLTFTTDWTAEWTNNQNLVITFININNVPVVGASTVDVSGTNSIGDLITEDPDPGMAAGSQTLSGDFGLFVAATVTTNGGSGCNGDCEEPTLGVDNDGRRIVDNGFTYNGNPIDVERYFTPYPLVTVNVGKQNVAEFKIYENLGPDKISHFELAFGLAKGESIGMSKAVINWDKTFDGIETVTLDDPENVLDKISVTTSEGYCSDESQTKCLIVKVAHTFRAPLDFNILGTNVWDAEHNAWQNYYNHGIEVVGPSMNPPKEYDGINKGHIYHLTETSKTSAVDEFGNSWSLKYDQWEMDYVLPDKIQDPPTQIMTRLHSDFTKYKEDQIPNAIEQLLVLCPTCLTSYADFEDSFSFELPERINKLDNPEIQSKMKFESERAQQVIEHLLAPSLHHQQ
;
A
#
# COMPACT_ATOMS: atom_id res chain seq x y z
N MET A 1 33.06 69.21 61.22
CA MET A 1 34.28 68.38 61.31
C MET A 1 33.87 66.92 61.52
N HIS A 2 34.27 66.09 60.56
CA HIS A 2 34.46 64.63 60.57
C HIS A 2 33.69 63.69 61.53
N ASN A 3 32.99 62.77 60.86
CA ASN A 3 33.01 61.30 60.97
C ASN A 3 32.35 60.51 62.11
N SER A 4 31.50 59.59 61.61
CA SER A 4 31.27 58.20 62.04
C SER A 4 30.30 57.95 63.20
N LYS A 5 29.22 57.21 62.95
CA LYS A 5 29.18 55.74 63.07
C LYS A 5 27.82 55.18 62.66
N LEU A 6 27.88 54.01 62.03
CA LEU A 6 26.79 53.07 61.78
C LEU A 6 26.14 52.59 63.10
N SER A 7 24.82 52.42 63.06
CA SER A 7 24.03 51.26 63.58
C SER A 7 22.68 51.72 64.11
N ALA A 8 21.58 51.34 63.45
CA ALA A 8 20.26 51.20 64.08
C ALA A 8 19.30 50.39 63.18
N SER A 9 19.11 49.15 63.61
CA SER A 9 17.91 48.29 63.58
C SER A 9 16.62 48.74 62.89
N LEU A 10 16.14 47.83 62.04
CA LEU A 10 14.86 47.10 62.13
C LEU A 10 13.55 47.92 62.13
N PHE A 11 12.84 47.88 61.00
CA PHE A 11 11.37 47.81 61.01
C PHE A 11 10.89 46.78 59.99
N VAL A 12 10.07 45.86 60.49
CA VAL A 12 9.35 44.81 59.79
C VAL A 12 8.27 45.45 58.91
N LEU A 13 8.24 45.10 57.63
CA LEU A 13 7.04 45.24 56.81
C LEU A 13 6.85 43.96 55.99
N THR A 14 5.99 43.10 56.52
CA THR A 14 5.36 42.00 55.79
C THR A 14 4.37 42.58 54.80
N SER A 15 4.71 42.50 53.52
CA SER A 15 3.74 42.68 52.43
C SER A 15 4.02 41.60 51.39
N VAL A 16 3.22 40.55 51.49
CA VAL A 16 2.95 39.55 50.45
C VAL A 16 2.50 40.31 49.20
N LEU A 17 3.21 40.19 48.08
CA LEU A 17 2.61 40.41 46.76
C LEU A 17 3.49 39.75 45.68
N PHE A 18 2.90 38.72 45.05
CA PHE A 18 3.21 38.22 43.72
C PHE A 18 4.67 37.85 43.42
N THR A 19 5.03 36.60 43.72
CA THR A 19 5.99 35.87 42.88
C THR A 19 5.37 35.70 41.50
N ILE A 20 5.49 36.73 40.65
CA ILE A 20 5.49 36.50 39.21
C ILE A 20 6.76 35.71 38.99
N GLY A 21 6.60 34.41 38.74
CA GLY A 21 7.69 33.57 38.29
C GLY A 21 8.23 34.16 37.00
N PHE A 22 9.28 34.97 37.10
CA PHE A 22 10.32 34.98 36.09
C PHE A 22 10.99 33.60 36.20
N VAL A 23 10.31 32.59 35.68
CA VAL A 23 11.01 31.50 35.04
C VAL A 23 11.74 32.21 33.91
N PRO A 24 13.09 32.28 33.90
CA PRO A 24 13.72 32.60 32.64
C PRO A 24 13.11 31.61 31.65
N TYR A 25 12.43 32.09 30.62
CA TYR A 25 12.21 31.29 29.42
C TYR A 25 13.63 30.97 28.93
N LEU A 26 14.24 29.95 29.54
CA LEU A 26 15.08 29.02 28.84
C LEU A 26 14.14 28.49 27.79
N THR A 27 14.18 29.11 26.62
CA THR A 27 13.66 28.49 25.41
C THR A 27 14.24 27.09 25.42
N LEU A 28 13.36 26.11 25.49
CA LEU A 28 13.71 24.71 25.55
C LEU A 28 14.15 24.26 24.15
N ASP A 29 15.03 25.01 23.49
CA ASP A 29 15.64 24.66 22.19
C ASP A 29 17.05 24.11 22.36
N ALA A 30 17.48 23.84 23.60
CA ALA A 30 18.80 23.30 23.91
C ALA A 30 18.97 21.80 23.56
N PHE A 31 17.96 21.17 22.94
CA PHE A 31 18.04 19.78 22.48
C PHE A 31 17.29 19.56 21.16
N ALA A 32 17.43 20.47 20.18
CA ALA A 32 17.22 20.03 18.81
C ALA A 32 18.15 18.84 18.57
N ALA A 33 17.58 17.70 18.17
CA ALA A 33 18.38 16.51 17.92
C ALA A 33 19.37 16.86 16.80
N GLN A 34 20.66 16.67 17.03
CA GLN A 34 21.65 16.88 15.97
C GLN A 34 21.51 15.73 14.98
N PRO A 35 21.48 15.97 13.64
CA PRO A 35 21.41 14.85 12.73
C PRO A 35 22.68 14.01 12.79
N THR A 36 22.51 12.71 12.70
CA THR A 36 23.59 11.71 12.65
C THR A 36 23.31 10.76 11.51
N ILE A 37 24.35 10.09 11.02
CA ILE A 37 24.18 9.02 10.04
C ILE A 37 23.57 7.82 10.76
N SER A 38 22.36 7.43 10.38
CA SER A 38 21.63 6.29 10.92
C SER A 38 21.86 5.02 10.11
N ALA A 39 22.08 5.13 8.80
CA ALA A 39 22.36 4.00 7.93
C ALA A 39 23.26 4.37 6.74
N TYR A 40 24.02 3.38 6.28
CA TYR A 40 24.78 3.42 5.04
C TYR A 40 24.58 2.09 4.30
N VAL A 41 23.90 2.14 3.16
CA VAL A 41 23.32 0.96 2.51
C VAL A 41 23.71 0.91 1.04
N ALA A 42 24.30 -0.20 0.61
CA ALA A 42 24.47 -0.58 -0.78
C ALA A 42 23.16 -1.14 -1.33
N ASN A 43 22.85 -0.80 -2.58
CA ASN A 43 21.74 -1.40 -3.31
C ASN A 43 22.05 -1.37 -4.81
N ASP A 44 21.94 -2.51 -5.47
CA ASP A 44 21.80 -2.58 -6.93
C ASP A 44 20.31 -2.39 -7.28
N PRO A 45 19.90 -1.27 -7.94
CA PRO A 45 18.50 -1.02 -8.23
C PRO A 45 17.84 -2.04 -9.17
N ASP A 46 18.61 -2.78 -9.97
CA ASP A 46 18.09 -3.79 -10.89
C ASP A 46 18.43 -5.24 -10.51
N ASP A 47 19.15 -5.42 -9.39
CA ASP A 47 19.61 -6.72 -8.86
C ASP A 47 20.28 -7.61 -9.94
N ALA A 48 20.92 -7.00 -10.95
CA ALA A 48 21.43 -7.71 -12.12
C ALA A 48 22.67 -8.58 -11.81
N ASP A 49 23.46 -8.22 -10.80
CA ASP A 49 24.60 -9.03 -10.36
C ASP A 49 24.87 -8.94 -8.82
N THR A 50 26.05 -9.36 -8.33
CA THR A 50 26.48 -9.15 -6.91
C THR A 50 27.63 -8.18 -6.79
N VAL A 51 28.15 -7.73 -7.92
CA VAL A 51 29.37 -6.97 -7.95
C VAL A 51 29.01 -5.52 -7.96
N PHE A 52 29.83 -4.71 -7.30
CA PHE A 52 29.64 -3.27 -7.41
C PHE A 52 29.81 -2.84 -8.87
N SER A 53 28.71 -2.43 -9.51
CA SER A 53 28.63 -2.21 -10.95
C SER A 53 28.17 -0.78 -11.29
N ALA A 54 28.00 -0.50 -12.59
CA ALA A 54 27.47 0.78 -13.05
C ALA A 54 25.93 0.76 -12.99
N GLY A 55 25.34 1.65 -12.21
CA GLY A 55 23.91 1.66 -11.89
C GLY A 55 23.66 1.56 -10.38
N ASP A 56 24.56 0.87 -9.67
CA ASP A 56 24.51 0.68 -8.23
C ASP A 56 24.46 1.98 -7.44
N THR A 57 23.86 1.88 -6.27
CA THR A 57 23.64 3.01 -5.38
C THR A 57 24.21 2.78 -3.98
N LEU A 58 24.67 3.88 -3.37
CA LEU A 58 24.99 3.95 -1.95
C LEU A 58 24.09 5.00 -1.31
N THR A 59 23.27 4.58 -0.35
CA THR A 59 22.32 5.44 0.34
C THR A 59 22.81 5.75 1.75
N ILE A 60 22.95 7.04 2.05
CA ILE A 60 23.22 7.56 3.40
C ILE A 60 21.91 8.07 3.96
N THR A 61 21.50 7.52 5.10
CA THR A 61 20.28 7.93 5.82
C THR A 61 20.64 8.68 7.08
N THR A 62 19.95 9.78 7.37
CA THR A 62 20.06 10.50 8.64
C THR A 62 18.95 10.09 9.61
N ASN A 63 19.20 10.20 10.91
CA ASN A 63 18.21 9.88 11.95
C ASN A 63 17.02 10.85 12.02
N ILE A 64 17.18 12.06 11.48
CA ILE A 64 16.15 13.12 11.42
C ILE A 64 16.20 13.85 10.08
N ALA A 65 15.13 14.59 9.76
CA ALA A 65 15.07 15.43 8.56
C ALA A 65 16.09 16.57 8.62
N THR A 66 16.80 16.76 7.51
CA THR A 66 17.86 17.74 7.36
C THR A 66 17.43 18.92 6.49
N ASN A 67 18.19 20.02 6.58
CA ASN A 67 18.09 21.21 5.75
C ASN A 67 18.56 21.00 4.28
N ALA A 68 18.79 19.75 3.86
CA ALA A 68 19.16 19.44 2.49
C ALA A 68 18.05 19.78 1.48
N THR A 69 18.46 20.22 0.28
CA THR A 69 17.53 20.52 -0.82
C THR A 69 17.13 19.25 -1.55
N VAL A 70 15.85 18.89 -1.50
CA VAL A 70 15.29 17.67 -2.11
C VAL A 70 15.14 17.81 -3.62
N GLY A 71 15.41 16.73 -4.36
CA GLY A 71 15.06 16.60 -5.78
C GLY A 71 16.00 17.31 -6.76
N ALA A 72 17.15 17.79 -6.28
CA ALA A 72 18.21 18.31 -7.12
C ALA A 72 19.51 17.52 -6.90
N VAL A 73 20.20 17.19 -8.00
CA VAL A 73 21.56 16.65 -7.96
C VAL A 73 22.43 17.63 -7.18
N THR A 74 23.07 17.14 -6.10
CA THR A 74 23.96 17.96 -5.28
C THR A 74 25.31 18.17 -5.99
N SER A 75 26.29 18.79 -5.34
CA SER A 75 27.63 18.98 -5.92
C SER A 75 28.65 18.03 -5.32
N ALA A 76 29.69 17.68 -6.08
CA ALA A 76 30.83 16.90 -5.58
C ALA A 76 31.41 17.51 -4.29
N ALA A 77 31.62 18.83 -4.31
CA ALA A 77 32.19 19.57 -3.19
C ALA A 77 31.29 19.54 -1.95
N PHE A 78 29.97 19.45 -2.13
CA PHE A 78 29.05 19.26 -1.03
C PHE A 78 29.21 17.86 -0.42
N VAL A 79 29.18 16.80 -1.24
CA VAL A 79 29.28 15.42 -0.73
C VAL A 79 30.62 15.17 -0.05
N THR A 80 31.74 15.46 -0.72
CA THR A 80 33.09 15.24 -0.16
C THR A 80 33.45 16.25 0.93
N GLY A 81 32.73 17.38 1.01
CA GLY A 81 32.87 18.35 2.08
C GLY A 81 32.17 17.92 3.37
N ASN A 82 31.03 17.24 3.25
CA ASN A 82 30.18 16.83 4.38
C ASN A 82 30.42 15.39 4.84
N PHE A 83 30.90 14.50 3.96
CA PHE A 83 31.11 13.09 4.26
C PHE A 83 32.53 12.66 3.94
N THR A 84 33.08 11.79 4.78
CA THR A 84 34.35 11.10 4.55
C THR A 84 34.10 9.61 4.40
N PHE A 85 34.62 9.02 3.33
CA PHE A 85 34.50 7.59 3.05
C PHE A 85 35.84 6.89 3.30
N ALA A 86 35.79 5.68 3.85
CA ALA A 86 36.99 4.90 4.14
C ALA A 86 36.79 3.39 3.87
N SER A 87 37.92 2.73 3.59
CA SER A 87 38.08 1.26 3.52
C SER A 87 37.25 0.50 2.47
N PRO A 88 37.48 0.63 1.15
CA PRO A 88 38.14 1.73 0.43
C PRO A 88 37.18 2.92 0.21
N ASP A 89 37.73 4.09 -0.17
CA ASP A 89 36.92 5.25 -0.57
C ASP A 89 36.35 5.01 -1.99
N PRO A 90 35.02 4.83 -2.15
CA PRO A 90 34.41 4.54 -3.44
C PRO A 90 34.45 5.73 -4.40
N LEU A 91 34.63 6.95 -3.89
CA LEU A 91 34.65 8.18 -4.70
C LEU A 91 36.08 8.59 -5.10
N ALA A 92 37.10 7.92 -4.55
CA ALA A 92 38.49 8.29 -4.81
C ALA A 92 38.85 8.14 -6.30
N SER A 93 39.42 9.22 -6.84
CA SER A 93 39.82 9.33 -8.26
C SER A 93 38.68 9.23 -9.27
N LEU A 94 37.42 9.42 -8.85
CA LEU A 94 36.27 9.54 -9.74
C LEU A 94 35.86 11.01 -9.97
N THR A 95 35.29 11.27 -11.13
CA THR A 95 34.81 12.59 -11.56
C THR A 95 33.29 12.68 -11.42
N PHE A 96 32.82 13.68 -10.69
CA PHE A 96 31.39 13.93 -10.49
C PHE A 96 30.67 14.23 -11.81
N THR A 97 29.43 13.77 -11.95
CA THR A 97 28.58 13.76 -13.17
C THR A 97 28.97 12.80 -14.28
N THR A 98 30.24 12.41 -14.41
CA THR A 98 30.67 11.42 -15.41
C THR A 98 30.75 10.01 -14.84
N ASP A 99 31.22 9.89 -13.59
CA ASP A 99 31.50 8.61 -12.94
C ASP A 99 30.53 8.33 -11.79
N TRP A 100 29.96 9.37 -11.18
CA TRP A 100 28.93 9.25 -10.16
C TRP A 100 28.11 10.53 -10.03
N THR A 101 26.89 10.39 -9.55
CA THR A 101 25.99 11.49 -9.19
C THR A 101 25.48 11.29 -7.77
N ALA A 102 24.94 12.34 -7.15
CA ALA A 102 24.31 12.22 -5.85
C ALA A 102 23.12 13.17 -5.76
N GLU A 103 22.05 12.73 -5.09
CA GLU A 103 20.86 13.55 -4.86
C GLU A 103 20.19 13.22 -3.53
N TRP A 104 19.55 14.23 -2.95
CA TRP A 104 18.66 14.01 -1.82
C TRP A 104 17.27 13.65 -2.35
N THR A 105 16.86 12.39 -2.16
CA THR A 105 15.54 11.90 -2.60
C THR A 105 14.43 12.35 -1.65
N ASN A 106 14.78 12.63 -0.39
CA ASN A 106 13.96 13.32 0.60
C ASN A 106 14.89 14.03 1.61
N ASN A 107 14.34 14.67 2.65
CA ASN A 107 15.14 15.38 3.66
C ASN A 107 16.02 14.47 4.55
N GLN A 108 16.03 13.16 4.37
CA GLN A 108 16.79 12.20 5.19
C GLN A 108 17.73 11.30 4.38
N ASN A 109 17.46 11.11 3.09
CA ASN A 109 18.17 10.14 2.25
C ASN A 109 18.98 10.83 1.16
N LEU A 110 20.30 10.71 1.24
CA LEU A 110 21.23 11.03 0.17
C LEU A 110 21.57 9.74 -0.60
N VAL A 111 21.19 9.69 -1.86
CA VAL A 111 21.49 8.56 -2.76
C VAL A 111 22.64 8.96 -3.67
N ILE A 112 23.70 8.15 -3.69
CA ILE A 112 24.85 8.26 -4.59
C ILE A 112 24.71 7.17 -5.64
N THR A 113 24.66 7.53 -6.92
CA THR A 113 24.56 6.58 -8.04
C THR A 113 25.88 6.53 -8.79
N PHE A 114 26.37 5.34 -9.08
CA PHE A 114 27.62 5.12 -9.80
C PHE A 114 27.37 4.90 -11.29
N ILE A 115 28.14 5.58 -12.13
CA ILE A 115 28.13 5.46 -13.58
C ILE A 115 29.39 4.73 -14.06
N ASN A 116 30.53 5.00 -13.43
CA ASN A 116 31.78 4.29 -13.65
C ASN A 116 32.39 3.89 -12.29
N ILE A 117 33.03 2.74 -12.26
CA ILE A 117 33.62 2.16 -11.06
C ILE A 117 35.15 2.20 -11.12
N ASN A 118 35.79 2.43 -9.97
CA ASN A 118 37.24 2.33 -9.83
C ASN A 118 37.61 1.63 -8.51
N ASN A 119 37.14 2.19 -7.40
CA ASN A 119 37.32 1.60 -6.07
C ASN A 119 36.03 0.93 -5.63
N VAL A 120 36.10 -0.37 -5.35
CA VAL A 120 34.95 -1.17 -4.97
C VAL A 120 34.78 -1.14 -3.44
N PRO A 121 33.71 -0.50 -2.91
CA PRO A 121 33.40 -0.58 -1.49
C PRO A 121 33.02 -2.01 -1.09
N VAL A 122 33.27 -2.37 0.17
CA VAL A 122 33.08 -3.71 0.73
C VAL A 122 32.00 -3.67 1.80
N VAL A 123 30.90 -4.39 1.58
CA VAL A 123 29.83 -4.54 2.57
C VAL A 123 30.40 -5.14 3.87
N GLY A 124 30.03 -4.56 5.01
CA GLY A 124 30.52 -4.94 6.33
C GLY A 124 31.91 -4.39 6.70
N ALA A 125 32.59 -3.67 5.81
CA ALA A 125 33.93 -3.11 6.07
C ALA A 125 34.10 -1.64 5.67
N SER A 126 33.55 -1.21 4.54
CA SER A 126 33.58 0.20 4.13
C SER A 126 32.74 1.03 5.08
N THR A 127 33.18 2.26 5.33
CA THR A 127 32.50 3.15 6.28
C THR A 127 32.30 4.52 5.68
N VAL A 128 31.22 5.16 6.10
CA VAL A 128 31.01 6.60 5.93
C VAL A 128 31.01 7.24 7.31
N ASP A 129 31.59 8.43 7.42
CA ASP A 129 31.51 9.28 8.60
C ASP A 129 31.27 10.73 8.17
N VAL A 130 30.81 11.53 9.11
CA VAL A 130 30.62 12.96 8.95
C VAL A 130 31.98 13.66 8.95
N SER A 131 32.20 14.52 7.96
CA SER A 131 33.38 15.39 7.91
C SER A 131 33.37 16.36 9.10
N GLY A 132 34.53 16.60 9.71
CA GLY A 132 34.68 17.47 10.88
C GLY A 132 34.25 18.93 10.66
N THR A 133 34.02 19.34 9.41
CA THR A 133 33.31 20.58 9.04
C THR A 133 32.19 20.22 8.06
N ASN A 134 30.95 20.16 8.54
CA ASN A 134 29.79 19.87 7.71
C ASN A 134 28.73 20.97 7.87
N SER A 135 27.90 21.14 6.85
CA SER A 135 26.86 22.16 6.72
C SER A 135 25.46 21.56 6.67
N ILE A 136 25.31 20.29 7.05
CA ILE A 136 24.03 19.58 7.06
C ILE A 136 23.51 19.62 8.48
N GLY A 137 22.31 20.12 8.70
CA GLY A 137 21.71 20.05 10.01
C GLY A 137 20.21 20.01 9.99
N ASP A 138 19.58 20.25 11.14
CA ASP A 138 18.16 20.01 11.33
C ASP A 138 17.30 20.96 10.46
N LEU A 139 16.24 20.43 9.86
CA LEU A 139 15.33 21.19 9.01
C LEU A 139 14.57 22.29 9.79
N ILE A 140 14.37 22.11 11.09
CA ILE A 140 13.49 22.96 11.91
C ILE A 140 14.20 24.08 12.69
N THR A 141 15.53 24.15 12.71
CA THR A 141 16.27 25.13 13.55
C THR A 141 16.73 26.36 12.77
N GLU A 142 16.43 27.56 13.27
CA GLU A 142 16.89 28.86 12.74
C GLU A 142 18.21 29.38 13.37
N ASP A 143 18.80 28.65 14.33
CA ASP A 143 20.03 29.02 15.08
C ASP A 143 21.31 28.58 14.31
N PRO A 144 22.57 28.90 14.71
CA PRO A 144 23.74 28.44 13.99
C PRO A 144 23.83 26.92 14.15
N ASP A 145 23.35 26.27 13.11
CA ASP A 145 23.26 24.84 12.95
C ASP A 145 24.61 24.19 13.32
N PRO A 146 24.66 23.33 14.36
CA PRO A 146 25.90 22.69 14.78
C PRO A 146 26.42 21.68 13.73
N GLY A 147 25.73 21.53 12.60
CA GLY A 147 25.99 20.51 11.60
C GLY A 147 25.58 19.13 12.13
N MET A 148 25.82 18.08 11.37
CA MET A 148 25.69 16.70 11.77
C MET A 148 26.70 16.36 12.86
N ALA A 149 26.28 15.54 13.82
CA ALA A 149 27.18 14.98 14.82
C ALA A 149 28.05 13.89 14.19
N ALA A 150 29.30 13.79 14.64
CA ALA A 150 30.21 12.72 14.23
C ALA A 150 29.60 11.34 14.53
N GLY A 151 29.72 10.41 13.58
CA GLY A 151 29.04 9.13 13.65
C GLY A 151 29.36 8.32 12.41
N SER A 152 30.21 7.30 12.59
CA SER A 152 30.56 6.39 11.50
C SER A 152 29.53 5.28 11.38
N GLN A 153 29.13 4.98 10.13
CA GLN A 153 28.32 3.82 9.79
C GLN A 153 29.08 2.89 8.86
N THR A 154 28.96 1.60 9.10
CA THR A 154 29.49 0.56 8.23
C THR A 154 28.49 0.27 7.12
N LEU A 155 29.01 0.09 5.91
CA LEU A 155 28.23 -0.25 4.74
C LEU A 155 27.50 -1.58 4.97
N SER A 156 26.20 -1.56 4.77
CA SER A 156 25.29 -2.71 4.84
C SER A 156 24.51 -2.84 3.52
N GLY A 157 23.56 -3.75 3.41
CA GLY A 157 22.84 -4.02 2.16
C GLY A 157 23.60 -4.98 1.25
N ASP A 158 23.34 -4.90 -0.05
CA ASP A 158 23.96 -5.72 -1.10
C ASP A 158 24.13 -4.92 -2.39
N PHE A 159 25.00 -5.38 -3.28
CA PHE A 159 25.12 -4.86 -4.65
C PHE A 159 24.38 -5.81 -5.59
N GLY A 160 23.16 -6.18 -5.18
CA GLY A 160 22.34 -7.18 -5.84
C GLY A 160 22.59 -8.60 -5.36
N LEU A 161 21.76 -9.54 -5.83
CA LEU A 161 21.80 -10.96 -5.51
C LEU A 161 22.23 -11.79 -6.72
N PHE A 162 23.48 -12.22 -6.72
CA PHE A 162 23.97 -13.34 -7.50
C PHE A 162 23.55 -14.56 -6.71
N VAL A 163 22.60 -15.31 -7.24
CA VAL A 163 22.25 -16.61 -6.68
C VAL A 163 23.38 -17.59 -7.03
N ALA A 164 24.48 -17.49 -6.29
CA ALA A 164 25.36 -18.62 -6.00
C ALA A 164 25.10 -19.01 -4.55
N ALA A 165 23.93 -19.62 -4.29
CA ALA A 165 23.61 -20.20 -3.01
C ALA A 165 24.48 -21.46 -2.81
N THR A 166 25.71 -21.28 -2.31
CA THR A 166 26.45 -22.41 -1.74
C THR A 166 25.87 -22.68 -0.36
N VAL A 167 24.71 -23.35 -0.31
CA VAL A 167 24.22 -23.94 0.94
C VAL A 167 25.06 -25.17 1.20
N THR A 168 26.04 -25.04 2.10
CA THR A 168 26.58 -26.23 2.76
C THR A 168 25.52 -26.74 3.73
N THR A 169 24.72 -27.70 3.28
CA THR A 169 23.74 -28.40 4.11
C THR A 169 24.47 -29.21 5.18
N ASN A 170 24.57 -28.65 6.39
CA ASN A 170 24.75 -29.43 7.60
C ASN A 170 23.49 -29.28 8.44
N GLY A 171 22.55 -30.22 8.27
CA GLY A 171 21.58 -30.57 9.30
C GLY A 171 20.10 -30.39 8.97
N GLY A 172 19.52 -31.41 8.31
CA GLY A 172 18.27 -32.04 8.79
C GLY A 172 16.92 -31.58 8.23
N SER A 173 16.43 -32.24 7.18
CA SER A 173 15.23 -33.10 7.20
C SER A 173 15.19 -33.90 5.88
N GLY A 174 14.88 -35.18 5.96
CA GLY A 174 15.21 -36.15 4.91
C GLY A 174 14.39 -36.02 3.64
N CYS A 175 15.07 -35.68 2.54
CA CYS A 175 14.77 -36.21 1.22
C CYS A 175 15.66 -37.46 1.03
N ASN A 176 15.03 -38.60 0.73
CA ASN A 176 15.71 -39.89 0.49
C ASN A 176 15.56 -40.19 -1.02
N GLY A 177 16.28 -39.46 -1.88
CA GLY A 177 16.08 -39.58 -3.32
C GLY A 177 16.47 -38.33 -4.08
N ASP A 178 15.69 -38.03 -5.12
CA ASP A 178 15.76 -36.78 -5.85
C ASP A 178 15.09 -35.67 -5.04
N CYS A 179 15.76 -34.54 -4.90
CA CYS A 179 15.29 -33.41 -4.12
C CYS A 179 15.17 -32.15 -4.97
N GLU A 180 15.19 -32.32 -6.29
CA GLU A 180 15.12 -31.24 -7.24
C GLU A 180 13.67 -31.08 -7.72
N GLU A 181 13.08 -29.93 -7.42
CA GLU A 181 11.74 -29.60 -7.87
C GLU A 181 11.66 -29.32 -9.38
N PRO A 182 10.47 -29.56 -10.00
CA PRO A 182 10.19 -29.07 -11.34
C PRO A 182 10.28 -27.53 -11.40
N THR A 183 10.67 -26.99 -12.56
CA THR A 183 10.70 -25.54 -12.78
C THR A 183 10.08 -25.12 -14.10
N LEU A 184 9.48 -23.93 -14.11
CA LEU A 184 9.00 -23.26 -15.31
C LEU A 184 10.02 -22.25 -15.87
N GLY A 185 11.17 -22.05 -15.24
CA GLY A 185 12.11 -21.01 -15.65
C GLY A 185 13.53 -21.28 -15.21
N VAL A 186 13.79 -21.02 -13.93
CA VAL A 186 15.10 -21.17 -13.30
C VAL A 186 15.10 -22.35 -12.32
N ASP A 187 16.19 -23.11 -12.28
CA ASP A 187 16.38 -24.20 -11.32
C ASP A 187 16.69 -23.69 -9.90
N ASN A 188 16.99 -24.62 -9.00
CA ASN A 188 17.38 -24.34 -7.62
C ASN A 188 18.63 -23.45 -7.48
N ASP A 189 19.52 -23.52 -8.46
CA ASP A 189 20.75 -22.76 -8.53
C ASP A 189 20.55 -21.39 -9.22
N GLY A 190 19.31 -21.03 -9.57
CA GLY A 190 18.98 -19.79 -10.27
C GLY A 190 19.40 -19.81 -11.75
N ARG A 191 19.83 -20.96 -12.28
CA ARG A 191 20.19 -21.09 -13.68
C ARG A 191 18.92 -21.23 -14.52
N ARG A 192 18.81 -20.45 -15.59
CA ARG A 192 17.72 -20.59 -16.56
C ARG A 192 17.82 -21.92 -17.30
N ILE A 193 16.76 -22.72 -17.20
CA ILE A 193 16.57 -23.99 -17.90
C ILE A 193 15.44 -23.88 -18.93
N VAL A 194 14.46 -23.02 -18.67
CA VAL A 194 13.26 -22.86 -19.50
C VAL A 194 13.13 -21.39 -19.93
N ASP A 195 12.98 -21.20 -21.24
CA ASP A 195 12.69 -19.91 -21.85
C ASP A 195 11.20 -19.82 -22.17
N ASN A 196 10.61 -18.66 -21.90
CA ASN A 196 9.19 -18.41 -22.12
C ASN A 196 8.30 -19.45 -21.41
N GLY A 197 8.64 -19.71 -20.15
CA GLY A 197 8.02 -20.72 -19.30
C GLY A 197 6.52 -20.59 -19.12
N PHE A 198 6.01 -19.36 -19.22
CA PHE A 198 4.59 -19.05 -19.19
C PHE A 198 4.23 -18.17 -20.38
N THR A 199 3.13 -18.52 -21.05
CA THR A 199 2.56 -17.73 -22.14
C THR A 199 1.06 -17.61 -21.96
N TYR A 200 0.53 -16.39 -21.94
CA TYR A 200 -0.91 -16.16 -21.89
C TYR A 200 -1.39 -15.41 -23.13
N ASN A 201 -2.31 -16.02 -23.88
CA ASN A 201 -2.87 -15.47 -25.12
C ASN A 201 -1.80 -14.99 -26.12
N GLY A 202 -0.65 -15.70 -26.18
CA GLY A 202 0.48 -15.37 -27.05
C GLY A 202 1.47 -14.34 -26.50
N ASN A 203 1.34 -13.92 -25.24
CA ASN A 203 2.30 -13.05 -24.56
C ASN A 203 3.19 -13.89 -23.62
N PRO A 204 4.41 -14.26 -24.08
CA PRO A 204 5.31 -15.08 -23.28
C PRO A 204 6.03 -14.26 -22.21
N ILE A 205 6.46 -14.93 -21.15
CA ILE A 205 7.41 -14.41 -20.18
C ILE A 205 8.34 -15.51 -19.67
N ASP A 206 9.55 -15.11 -19.34
CA ASP A 206 10.47 -15.90 -18.56
C ASP A 206 10.00 -15.95 -17.11
N VAL A 207 9.73 -17.16 -16.62
CA VAL A 207 9.24 -17.37 -15.26
C VAL A 207 10.40 -17.26 -14.30
N GLU A 208 10.19 -16.47 -13.25
CA GLU A 208 11.18 -16.27 -12.19
C GLU A 208 10.79 -17.04 -10.93
N ARG A 209 11.80 -17.21 -10.07
CA ARG A 209 11.64 -17.87 -8.78
C ARG A 209 10.76 -17.00 -7.87
N TYR A 210 9.61 -17.53 -7.44
CA TYR A 210 8.61 -16.88 -6.57
C TYR A 210 7.86 -15.67 -7.15
N PHE A 211 8.56 -14.71 -7.77
CA PHE A 211 7.98 -13.46 -8.25
C PHE A 211 8.27 -13.27 -9.73
N THR A 212 7.27 -13.46 -10.59
CA THR A 212 7.38 -13.14 -12.02
C THR A 212 6.72 -11.78 -12.30
N PRO A 213 7.45 -10.78 -12.83
CA PRO A 213 6.91 -9.45 -13.16
C PRO A 213 6.08 -9.48 -14.46
N TYR A 214 5.06 -10.33 -14.49
CA TYR A 214 4.18 -10.47 -15.65
C TYR A 214 3.39 -9.18 -15.88
N PRO A 215 3.34 -8.63 -17.11
CA PRO A 215 2.54 -7.44 -17.40
C PRO A 215 1.05 -7.71 -17.20
N LEU A 216 0.29 -6.68 -16.82
CA LEU A 216 -1.17 -6.78 -16.67
C LEU A 216 -1.80 -7.09 -18.03
N VAL A 217 -2.50 -8.21 -18.12
CA VAL A 217 -3.27 -8.59 -19.33
C VAL A 217 -4.76 -8.50 -19.03
N THR A 218 -5.46 -7.59 -19.73
CA THR A 218 -6.91 -7.47 -19.61
C THR A 218 -7.63 -8.40 -20.59
N VAL A 219 -8.54 -9.23 -20.08
CA VAL A 219 -9.39 -10.13 -20.87
C VAL A 219 -10.87 -9.91 -20.58
N ASN A 220 -11.72 -10.29 -21.53
CA ASN A 220 -13.17 -10.10 -21.40
C ASN A 220 -13.88 -11.40 -21.01
N VAL A 221 -14.91 -11.28 -20.16
CA VAL A 221 -15.85 -12.37 -19.88
C VAL A 221 -16.44 -12.93 -21.17
N GLY A 222 -16.58 -14.26 -21.24
CA GLY A 222 -17.13 -14.99 -22.38
C GLY A 222 -16.16 -15.20 -23.55
N LYS A 223 -14.91 -14.70 -23.46
CA LYS A 223 -13.85 -14.98 -24.44
C LYS A 223 -12.99 -16.16 -24.00
N GLN A 224 -12.64 -17.00 -24.96
CA GLN A 224 -11.73 -18.10 -24.73
C GLN A 224 -10.29 -17.58 -24.64
N ASN A 225 -9.61 -17.99 -23.59
CA ASN A 225 -8.21 -17.70 -23.32
C ASN A 225 -7.40 -19.01 -23.32
N VAL A 226 -6.10 -18.86 -23.57
CA VAL A 226 -5.17 -19.97 -23.64
C VAL A 226 -3.92 -19.60 -22.84
N ALA A 227 -3.67 -20.38 -21.79
CA ALA A 227 -2.42 -20.38 -21.04
C ALA A 227 -1.57 -21.58 -21.48
N GLU A 228 -0.28 -21.35 -21.70
CA GLU A 228 0.68 -22.39 -22.08
C GLU A 228 1.88 -22.32 -21.13
N PHE A 229 2.26 -23.46 -20.59
CA PHE A 229 3.31 -23.61 -19.60
C PHE A 229 4.34 -24.61 -20.09
N LYS A 230 5.62 -24.30 -19.92
CA LYS A 230 6.72 -25.22 -20.15
C LYS A 230 7.30 -25.60 -18.80
N ILE A 231 7.31 -26.88 -18.49
CA ILE A 231 7.74 -27.39 -17.19
C ILE A 231 8.92 -28.34 -17.43
N TYR A 232 10.07 -28.00 -16.86
CA TYR A 232 11.24 -28.85 -16.82
C TYR A 232 11.23 -29.70 -15.55
N GLU A 233 11.71 -30.92 -15.71
CA GLU A 233 11.88 -31.91 -14.65
C GLU A 233 13.15 -32.70 -14.96
N ASN A 234 14.05 -32.82 -13.98
CA ASN A 234 15.40 -33.38 -14.18
C ASN A 234 15.38 -34.89 -14.52
N LEU A 235 14.38 -35.63 -14.01
CA LEU A 235 14.12 -37.03 -14.36
C LEU A 235 13.27 -37.21 -15.64
N GLY A 236 12.88 -36.11 -16.26
CA GLY A 236 12.16 -36.04 -17.52
C GLY A 236 10.68 -35.66 -17.39
N PRO A 237 10.05 -35.19 -18.50
CA PRO A 237 8.71 -34.61 -18.48
C PRO A 237 7.61 -35.60 -18.04
N ASP A 238 7.87 -36.89 -18.14
CA ASP A 238 6.94 -37.93 -17.70
C ASP A 238 6.79 -38.02 -16.18
N LYS A 239 7.72 -37.44 -15.42
CA LYS A 239 7.78 -37.50 -13.96
C LYS A 239 7.00 -36.38 -13.27
N ILE A 240 6.53 -35.39 -14.01
CA ILE A 240 5.62 -34.38 -13.48
C ILE A 240 4.28 -35.05 -13.20
N SER A 241 3.82 -34.93 -11.95
CA SER A 241 2.62 -35.61 -11.46
C SER A 241 1.45 -34.66 -11.20
N HIS A 242 1.71 -33.36 -11.09
CA HIS A 242 0.66 -32.37 -10.85
C HIS A 242 1.03 -31.00 -11.40
N PHE A 243 0.01 -30.31 -11.88
CA PHE A 243 0.05 -28.91 -12.27
C PHE A 243 -1.26 -28.26 -11.82
N GLU A 244 -1.12 -27.20 -11.03
CA GLU A 244 -2.22 -26.39 -10.52
C GLU A 244 -2.09 -24.97 -11.06
N LEU A 245 -3.22 -24.41 -11.49
CA LEU A 245 -3.34 -23.06 -12.01
C LEU A 245 -4.47 -22.33 -11.28
N ALA A 246 -4.11 -21.34 -10.49
CA ALA A 246 -5.01 -20.54 -9.69
C ALA A 246 -5.13 -19.11 -10.23
N PHE A 247 -6.37 -18.59 -10.28
CA PHE A 247 -6.66 -17.24 -10.71
C PHE A 247 -7.21 -16.39 -9.56
N GLY A 248 -7.02 -15.07 -9.64
CA GLY A 248 -7.71 -14.11 -8.79
C GLY A 248 -7.23 -14.05 -7.35
N LEU A 249 -5.94 -14.25 -7.12
CA LEU A 249 -5.31 -14.15 -5.80
C LEU A 249 -5.11 -12.68 -5.40
N ALA A 250 -5.33 -12.34 -4.13
CA ALA A 250 -4.95 -11.05 -3.56
C ALA A 250 -3.47 -11.01 -3.17
N LYS A 251 -2.94 -9.81 -2.92
CA LYS A 251 -1.54 -9.64 -2.48
C LYS A 251 -1.32 -10.38 -1.15
N GLY A 252 -0.41 -11.34 -1.16
CA GLY A 252 -0.02 -12.13 0.02
C GLY A 252 -0.88 -13.37 0.27
N GLU A 253 -1.86 -13.66 -0.59
CA GLU A 253 -2.61 -14.92 -0.52
C GLU A 253 -1.82 -16.08 -1.11
N SER A 254 -1.96 -17.26 -0.50
CA SER A 254 -1.43 -18.52 -1.05
C SER A 254 -2.37 -19.09 -2.11
N ILE A 255 -1.83 -19.93 -2.99
CA ILE A 255 -2.59 -20.57 -4.08
C ILE A 255 -3.88 -21.27 -3.59
N GLY A 256 -3.82 -21.96 -2.44
CA GLY A 256 -4.99 -22.64 -1.86
C GLY A 256 -6.11 -21.73 -1.35
N MET A 257 -5.92 -20.40 -1.36
CA MET A 257 -6.97 -19.42 -1.06
C MET A 257 -7.74 -18.97 -2.31
N SER A 258 -7.25 -19.32 -3.51
CA SER A 258 -7.96 -19.03 -4.75
C SER A 258 -9.27 -19.81 -4.83
N LYS A 259 -10.30 -19.16 -5.39
CA LYS A 259 -11.61 -19.74 -5.65
C LYS A 259 -11.81 -20.16 -7.11
N ALA A 260 -10.75 -20.14 -7.91
CA ALA A 260 -10.79 -20.43 -9.33
C ALA A 260 -9.52 -21.17 -9.72
N VAL A 261 -9.53 -22.49 -9.50
CA VAL A 261 -8.35 -23.34 -9.60
C VAL A 261 -8.59 -24.50 -10.58
N ILE A 262 -7.68 -24.64 -11.54
CA ILE A 262 -7.63 -25.77 -12.47
C ILE A 262 -6.48 -26.66 -12.06
N ASN A 263 -6.80 -27.92 -11.72
CA ASN A 263 -5.82 -28.92 -11.36
C ASN A 263 -5.73 -29.96 -12.48
N TRP A 264 -4.51 -30.26 -12.89
CA TRP A 264 -4.17 -31.39 -13.73
C TRP A 264 -3.29 -32.34 -12.91
N ASP A 265 -3.69 -33.60 -12.84
CA ASP A 265 -2.98 -34.64 -12.10
C ASP A 265 -2.67 -35.80 -13.04
N LYS A 266 -1.48 -36.37 -12.92
CA LYS A 266 -1.06 -37.59 -13.61
C LYS A 266 -0.73 -38.65 -12.57
N THR A 267 -1.51 -39.72 -12.59
CA THR A 267 -1.26 -40.89 -11.74
C THR A 267 -0.01 -41.64 -12.18
N PHE A 268 0.54 -42.48 -11.30
CA PHE A 268 1.69 -43.34 -11.62
C PHE A 268 1.48 -44.23 -12.86
N ASP A 269 0.24 -44.66 -13.11
CA ASP A 269 -0.14 -45.46 -14.28
C ASP A 269 -0.27 -44.61 -15.58
N GLY A 270 0.03 -43.32 -15.51
CA GLY A 270 -0.05 -42.37 -16.63
C GLY A 270 -1.46 -41.90 -16.96
N ILE A 271 -2.45 -42.16 -16.09
CA ILE A 271 -3.81 -41.64 -16.26
C ILE A 271 -3.82 -40.17 -15.85
N GLU A 272 -4.19 -39.31 -16.78
CA GLU A 272 -4.37 -37.88 -16.55
C GLU A 272 -5.81 -37.55 -16.14
N THR A 273 -5.96 -36.69 -15.15
CA THR A 273 -7.26 -36.18 -14.68
C THR A 273 -7.22 -34.68 -14.54
N VAL A 274 -8.33 -34.02 -14.87
CA VAL A 274 -8.51 -32.58 -14.65
C VAL A 274 -9.59 -32.40 -13.61
N THR A 275 -9.29 -31.69 -12.53
CA THR A 275 -10.26 -31.31 -11.49
C THR A 275 -10.35 -29.79 -11.41
N LEU A 276 -11.53 -29.30 -11.03
CA LEU A 276 -11.84 -27.87 -10.97
C LEU A 276 -12.32 -27.55 -9.56
N ASP A 277 -11.65 -26.60 -8.90
CA ASP A 277 -12.16 -25.96 -7.69
C ASP A 277 -12.62 -24.54 -8.04
N ASP A 278 -13.93 -24.41 -8.26
CA ASP A 278 -14.59 -23.17 -8.70
C ASP A 278 -15.99 -23.06 -8.10
N PRO A 279 -16.10 -22.79 -6.78
CA PRO A 279 -17.40 -22.67 -6.11
C PRO A 279 -18.27 -21.53 -6.68
N GLU A 280 -17.64 -20.52 -7.29
CA GLU A 280 -18.34 -19.36 -7.85
C GLU A 280 -18.69 -19.53 -9.34
N ASN A 281 -18.34 -20.66 -9.95
CA ASN A 281 -18.53 -20.99 -11.37
C ASN A 281 -17.98 -19.91 -12.32
N VAL A 282 -16.82 -19.33 -12.00
CA VAL A 282 -16.18 -18.28 -12.80
C VAL A 282 -15.43 -18.82 -14.02
N LEU A 283 -15.17 -20.12 -14.11
CA LEU A 283 -14.49 -20.79 -15.21
C LEU A 283 -15.47 -21.66 -16.04
N ASP A 284 -15.24 -21.73 -17.34
CA ASP A 284 -16.02 -22.53 -18.30
C ASP A 284 -15.17 -22.98 -19.48
N LYS A 285 -15.64 -23.98 -20.23
CA LYS A 285 -14.99 -24.55 -21.43
C LYS A 285 -13.52 -24.86 -21.20
N ILE A 286 -13.24 -25.53 -20.08
CA ILE A 286 -11.89 -25.89 -19.67
C ILE A 286 -11.42 -27.10 -20.47
N SER A 287 -10.22 -27.01 -21.01
CA SER A 287 -9.52 -28.12 -21.66
C SER A 287 -8.05 -28.01 -21.33
N VAL A 288 -7.51 -29.06 -20.74
CA VAL A 288 -6.06 -29.20 -20.51
C VAL A 288 -5.52 -30.22 -21.48
N THR A 289 -4.43 -29.89 -22.17
CA THR A 289 -3.72 -30.80 -23.06
C THR A 289 -2.23 -30.76 -22.76
N THR A 290 -1.60 -31.92 -22.73
CA THR A 290 -0.17 -32.08 -22.49
C THR A 290 0.54 -32.53 -23.77
N SER A 291 1.80 -32.11 -23.92
CA SER A 291 2.68 -32.58 -24.99
C SER A 291 4.14 -32.43 -24.58
N GLU A 292 5.06 -33.10 -25.27
CA GLU A 292 6.50 -32.86 -25.08
C GLU A 292 6.97 -31.76 -26.04
N GLY A 293 7.83 -30.87 -25.54
CA GLY A 293 8.47 -29.81 -26.32
C GLY A 293 9.88 -29.51 -25.81
N TYR A 294 10.53 -28.52 -26.42
CA TYR A 294 11.83 -28.04 -25.96
C TYR A 294 11.67 -26.93 -24.91
N CYS A 295 12.52 -26.97 -23.88
CA CYS A 295 12.53 -25.97 -22.82
C CYS A 295 13.05 -24.61 -23.30
N SER A 296 14.00 -24.61 -24.24
CA SER A 296 14.50 -23.41 -24.92
C SER A 296 14.81 -23.70 -26.39
N ASP A 297 14.91 -22.65 -27.19
CA ASP A 297 15.24 -22.78 -28.62
C ASP A 297 16.70 -23.21 -28.83
N GLU A 298 17.56 -22.94 -27.85
CA GLU A 298 19.00 -23.24 -27.91
C GLU A 298 19.37 -24.58 -27.28
N SER A 299 18.55 -25.12 -26.37
CA SER A 299 18.80 -26.41 -25.71
C SER A 299 17.96 -27.55 -26.30
N GLN A 300 18.50 -28.77 -26.25
CA GLN A 300 17.73 -29.98 -26.57
C GLN A 300 16.99 -30.53 -25.34
N THR A 301 16.94 -29.76 -24.25
CA THR A 301 16.27 -30.16 -23.01
C THR A 301 14.77 -30.25 -23.25
N LYS A 302 14.16 -31.36 -22.84
CA LYS A 302 12.72 -31.60 -23.01
C LYS A 302 11.94 -31.08 -21.82
N CYS A 303 10.82 -30.43 -22.13
CA CYS A 303 9.84 -29.94 -21.17
C CYS A 303 8.47 -30.59 -21.43
N LEU A 304 7.67 -30.71 -20.38
CA LEU A 304 6.25 -30.94 -20.51
C LEU A 304 5.59 -29.61 -20.83
N ILE A 305 4.87 -29.57 -21.95
CA ILE A 305 4.08 -28.43 -22.38
C ILE A 305 2.64 -28.67 -21.93
N VAL A 306 2.19 -27.91 -20.94
CA VAL A 306 0.81 -27.93 -20.45
C VAL A 306 0.07 -26.75 -21.03
N LYS A 307 -1.01 -27.03 -21.77
CA LYS A 307 -1.84 -26.02 -22.39
C LYS A 307 -3.24 -26.05 -21.82
N VAL A 308 -3.65 -24.94 -21.22
CA VAL A 308 -4.94 -24.78 -20.57
C VAL A 308 -5.77 -23.77 -21.36
N ALA A 309 -6.79 -24.26 -22.06
CA ALA A 309 -7.81 -23.42 -22.66
C ALA A 309 -8.97 -23.27 -21.67
N HIS A 310 -9.43 -22.05 -21.45
CA HIS A 310 -10.53 -21.75 -20.52
C HIS A 310 -11.28 -20.48 -20.93
N THR A 311 -12.47 -20.27 -20.37
CA THR A 311 -13.28 -19.05 -20.56
C THR A 311 -13.71 -18.54 -19.20
N PHE A 312 -13.59 -17.24 -18.95
CA PHE A 312 -14.16 -16.65 -17.74
C PHE A 312 -15.65 -16.37 -17.94
N ARG A 313 -16.48 -16.75 -16.96
CA ARG A 313 -17.92 -16.43 -16.91
C ARG A 313 -18.23 -15.21 -16.06
N ALA A 314 -17.33 -14.81 -15.17
CA ALA A 314 -17.50 -13.65 -14.31
C ALA A 314 -16.17 -12.92 -14.15
N PRO A 315 -16.20 -11.60 -13.83
CA PRO A 315 -14.99 -10.88 -13.48
C PRO A 315 -14.41 -11.39 -12.15
N LEU A 316 -13.08 -11.30 -12.01
CA LEU A 316 -12.38 -11.66 -10.78
C LEU A 316 -12.18 -10.42 -9.90
N ASP A 317 -12.03 -10.62 -8.58
CA ASP A 317 -11.76 -9.53 -7.62
C ASP A 317 -10.31 -9.05 -7.68
N PHE A 318 -9.40 -9.98 -7.95
CA PHE A 318 -7.98 -9.73 -8.05
C PHE A 318 -7.41 -10.29 -9.34
N ASN A 319 -6.18 -9.92 -9.65
CA ASN A 319 -5.52 -10.18 -10.92
C ASN A 319 -4.32 -11.14 -10.79
N ILE A 320 -3.83 -11.44 -9.58
CA ILE A 320 -2.65 -12.31 -9.43
C ILE A 320 -3.02 -13.74 -9.84
N LEU A 321 -2.11 -14.35 -10.60
CA LEU A 321 -2.15 -15.75 -10.99
C LEU A 321 -1.07 -16.52 -10.22
N GLY A 322 -1.36 -17.76 -9.88
CA GLY A 322 -0.42 -18.65 -9.21
C GLY A 322 -0.37 -20.00 -9.91
N THR A 323 0.81 -20.61 -9.94
CA THR A 323 1.00 -22.00 -10.36
C THR A 323 1.70 -22.80 -9.30
N ASN A 324 1.33 -24.06 -9.16
CA ASN A 324 1.98 -25.03 -8.27
C ASN A 324 2.21 -26.33 -9.04
N VAL A 325 3.43 -26.84 -9.01
CA VAL A 325 3.83 -28.02 -9.78
C VAL A 325 4.58 -28.96 -8.87
N TRP A 326 4.30 -30.26 -8.94
CA TRP A 326 5.14 -31.25 -8.27
C TRP A 326 5.45 -32.46 -9.15
N ASP A 327 6.59 -33.07 -8.87
CA ASP A 327 7.04 -34.32 -9.49
C ASP A 327 6.40 -35.56 -8.83
N ALA A 328 6.87 -36.74 -9.23
CA ALA A 328 6.45 -38.03 -8.68
C ALA A 328 7.03 -38.33 -7.29
N GLU A 329 8.05 -37.58 -6.85
CA GLU A 329 8.67 -37.68 -5.52
C GLU A 329 8.09 -36.64 -4.54
N HIS A 330 7.11 -35.84 -4.99
CA HIS A 330 6.47 -34.74 -4.28
C HIS A 330 7.39 -33.54 -3.99
N ASN A 331 8.44 -33.35 -4.78
CA ASN A 331 9.16 -32.09 -4.82
C ASN A 331 8.28 -31.07 -5.55
N ALA A 332 7.99 -29.95 -4.89
CA ALA A 332 6.99 -29.00 -5.33
C ALA A 332 7.55 -27.59 -5.47
N TRP A 333 7.09 -26.89 -6.49
CA TRP A 333 7.45 -25.50 -6.73
C TRP A 333 6.23 -24.63 -7.04
N GLN A 334 6.27 -23.39 -6.56
CA GLN A 334 5.21 -22.39 -6.77
C GLN A 334 5.75 -21.13 -7.43
N ASN A 335 4.98 -20.57 -8.38
CA ASN A 335 5.27 -19.29 -9.01
C ASN A 335 4.05 -18.37 -8.97
N TYR A 336 4.28 -17.07 -8.77
CA TYR A 336 3.24 -16.03 -8.76
C TYR A 336 3.51 -14.99 -9.85
N TYR A 337 2.43 -14.53 -10.49
CA TYR A 337 2.47 -13.57 -11.60
C TYR A 337 1.70 -12.32 -11.20
N ASN A 338 2.43 -11.30 -10.74
CA ASN A 338 1.89 -10.31 -9.80
C ASN A 338 1.08 -9.15 -10.43
N HIS A 339 1.30 -8.77 -11.69
CA HIS A 339 0.28 -7.96 -12.38
C HIS A 339 -0.77 -8.83 -13.07
N GLY A 340 -0.42 -10.06 -13.45
CA GLY A 340 -1.37 -11.13 -13.80
C GLY A 340 -2.45 -10.75 -14.83
N ILE A 341 -3.69 -11.21 -14.60
CA ILE A 341 -4.79 -11.14 -15.56
C ILE A 341 -5.99 -10.42 -14.95
N GLU A 342 -6.38 -9.30 -15.56
CA GLU A 342 -7.60 -8.58 -15.22
C GLU A 342 -8.77 -9.09 -16.06
N VAL A 343 -9.85 -9.52 -15.43
CA VAL A 343 -11.04 -10.01 -16.12
C VAL A 343 -12.15 -8.98 -16.02
N VAL A 344 -12.54 -8.40 -17.15
CA VAL A 344 -13.57 -7.34 -17.21
C VAL A 344 -14.81 -7.80 -17.97
N GLY A 345 -15.94 -7.21 -17.62
CA GLY A 345 -17.24 -7.44 -18.26
C GLY A 345 -18.32 -7.93 -17.31
N PRO A 346 -19.59 -7.95 -17.76
CA PRO A 346 -20.70 -8.41 -16.94
C PRO A 346 -20.61 -9.92 -16.70
N SER A 347 -21.00 -10.35 -15.50
CA SER A 347 -21.11 -11.78 -15.18
C SER A 347 -22.17 -12.46 -16.05
N MET A 348 -21.84 -13.66 -16.54
CA MET A 348 -22.72 -14.60 -17.23
C MET A 348 -23.29 -15.67 -16.29
N ASN A 349 -22.97 -15.58 -15.00
CA ASN A 349 -23.58 -16.44 -13.98
C ASN A 349 -24.98 -15.90 -13.64
N PRO A 350 -25.92 -16.80 -13.28
CA PRO A 350 -27.19 -16.33 -12.75
C PRO A 350 -26.93 -15.41 -11.54
N PRO A 351 -27.73 -14.35 -11.37
CA PRO A 351 -27.66 -13.50 -10.19
C PRO A 351 -27.70 -14.33 -8.90
N LYS A 352 -26.91 -13.95 -7.88
CA LYS A 352 -27.02 -14.60 -6.58
C LYS A 352 -28.35 -14.21 -5.94
N GLU A 353 -28.99 -15.17 -5.29
CA GLU A 353 -30.24 -14.98 -4.56
C GLU A 353 -29.97 -15.05 -3.06
N TYR A 354 -30.62 -14.16 -2.30
CA TYR A 354 -30.47 -14.08 -0.84
C TYR A 354 -31.82 -14.02 -0.17
N ASP A 355 -32.03 -14.89 0.81
CA ASP A 355 -33.19 -14.82 1.70
C ASP A 355 -32.77 -14.31 3.07
N GLY A 356 -33.59 -13.45 3.66
CA GLY A 356 -33.31 -12.92 4.99
C GLY A 356 -34.51 -12.28 5.65
N ILE A 357 -34.28 -11.71 6.84
CA ILE A 357 -35.33 -11.02 7.61
C ILE A 357 -34.84 -9.61 7.89
N ASN A 358 -35.59 -8.61 7.42
CA ASN A 358 -35.36 -7.21 7.76
C ASN A 358 -36.58 -6.65 8.48
N LYS A 359 -36.39 -6.11 9.69
CA LYS A 359 -37.48 -5.53 10.52
C LYS A 359 -38.71 -6.44 10.67
N GLY A 360 -38.51 -7.76 10.68
CA GLY A 360 -39.56 -8.77 10.83
C GLY A 360 -40.24 -9.22 9.53
N HIS A 361 -39.84 -8.67 8.37
CA HIS A 361 -40.30 -9.11 7.05
C HIS A 361 -39.25 -10.01 6.40
N ILE A 362 -39.70 -11.15 5.88
CA ILE A 362 -38.88 -12.01 5.02
C ILE A 362 -38.72 -11.28 3.69
N TYR A 363 -37.49 -11.20 3.19
CA TYR A 363 -37.19 -10.69 1.87
C TYR A 363 -36.49 -11.76 1.05
N HIS A 364 -36.67 -11.70 -0.27
CA HIS A 364 -35.93 -12.45 -1.27
C HIS A 364 -35.25 -11.45 -2.19
N LEU A 365 -33.92 -11.41 -2.21
CA LEU A 365 -33.14 -10.48 -3.02
C LEU A 365 -32.53 -11.19 -4.21
N THR A 366 -32.56 -10.53 -5.35
CA THR A 366 -31.78 -10.89 -6.54
C THR A 366 -30.66 -9.86 -6.72
N GLU A 367 -29.42 -10.32 -6.71
CA GLU A 367 -28.25 -9.45 -6.87
C GLU A 367 -28.25 -8.75 -8.24
N THR A 368 -27.99 -7.44 -8.25
CA THR A 368 -27.83 -6.64 -9.48
C THR A 368 -26.39 -6.20 -9.68
N SER A 369 -25.63 -6.07 -8.59
CA SER A 369 -24.18 -5.87 -8.57
C SER A 369 -23.60 -6.35 -7.24
N LYS A 370 -22.26 -6.38 -7.13
CA LYS A 370 -21.53 -6.79 -5.91
C LYS A 370 -21.99 -6.10 -4.62
N THR A 371 -22.61 -4.91 -4.73
CA THR A 371 -23.07 -4.13 -3.57
C THR A 371 -24.55 -3.75 -3.67
N SER A 372 -25.27 -4.18 -4.70
CA SER A 372 -26.68 -3.81 -4.89
C SER A 372 -27.55 -5.01 -5.25
N ALA A 373 -28.76 -5.06 -4.72
CA ALA A 373 -29.75 -6.08 -5.03
C ALA A 373 -31.15 -5.46 -5.10
N VAL A 374 -32.10 -6.20 -5.66
CA VAL A 374 -33.51 -5.82 -5.70
C VAL A 374 -34.36 -6.93 -5.10
N ASP A 375 -35.42 -6.57 -4.40
CA ASP A 375 -36.38 -7.55 -3.89
C ASP A 375 -37.52 -7.85 -4.88
N GLU A 376 -38.36 -8.83 -4.54
CA GLU A 376 -39.55 -9.20 -5.31
C GLU A 376 -40.57 -8.07 -5.52
N PHE A 377 -40.48 -6.98 -4.74
CA PHE A 377 -41.33 -5.80 -4.82
C PHE A 377 -40.68 -4.63 -5.57
N GLY A 378 -39.44 -4.80 -6.03
CA GLY A 378 -38.68 -3.78 -6.75
C GLY A 378 -38.02 -2.73 -5.86
N ASN A 379 -37.94 -2.93 -4.54
CA ASN A 379 -37.15 -2.03 -3.69
C ASN A 379 -35.66 -2.33 -3.90
N SER A 380 -34.83 -1.28 -3.86
CA SER A 380 -33.38 -1.42 -3.94
C SER A 380 -32.77 -1.68 -2.57
N TRP A 381 -31.72 -2.49 -2.56
CA TRP A 381 -30.97 -2.88 -1.38
C TRP A 381 -29.49 -2.67 -1.63
N SER A 382 -28.79 -2.14 -0.63
CA SER A 382 -27.34 -1.95 -0.64
C SER A 382 -26.67 -2.86 0.38
N LEU A 383 -25.55 -3.46 0.03
CA LEU A 383 -24.72 -4.24 0.95
C LEU A 383 -23.86 -3.29 1.79
N LYS A 384 -24.05 -3.29 3.11
CA LYS A 384 -23.24 -2.51 4.06
C LYS A 384 -22.77 -3.41 5.19
N TYR A 385 -21.45 -3.44 5.43
CA TYR A 385 -20.84 -4.26 6.48
C TYR A 385 -21.29 -5.74 6.42
N ASP A 386 -21.32 -6.31 5.21
CA ASP A 386 -21.80 -7.68 4.91
C ASP A 386 -23.27 -7.94 5.30
N GLN A 387 -24.08 -6.88 5.43
CA GLN A 387 -25.52 -6.97 5.67
C GLN A 387 -26.29 -6.20 4.61
N TRP A 388 -27.30 -6.84 4.03
CA TRP A 388 -28.21 -6.20 3.09
C TRP A 388 -29.15 -5.24 3.82
N GLU A 389 -29.08 -3.96 3.48
CA GLU A 389 -29.97 -2.92 3.96
C GLU A 389 -30.84 -2.40 2.81
N MET A 390 -32.16 -2.37 3.01
CA MET A 390 -33.08 -1.74 2.06
C MET A 390 -32.78 -0.24 1.99
N ASP A 391 -32.56 0.28 0.79
CA ASP A 391 -32.36 1.70 0.59
C ASP A 391 -33.67 2.42 0.94
N TYR A 392 -33.58 3.40 1.84
CA TYR A 392 -34.76 4.11 2.29
C TYR A 392 -35.28 5.01 1.16
N VAL A 393 -36.27 4.53 0.40
CA VAL A 393 -37.10 5.39 -0.43
C VAL A 393 -38.05 6.13 0.50
N LEU A 394 -37.87 7.46 0.62
CA LEU A 394 -38.84 8.31 1.31
C LEU A 394 -40.21 8.05 0.68
N PRO A 395 -41.21 7.53 1.42
CA PRO A 395 -42.54 7.42 0.86
C PRO A 395 -43.01 8.84 0.54
N ASP A 396 -43.48 9.06 -0.69
CA ASP A 396 -44.21 10.27 -1.03
C ASP A 396 -45.28 10.48 0.04
N LYS A 397 -45.23 11.63 0.73
CA LYS A 397 -46.24 11.96 1.73
C LYS A 397 -47.60 11.86 1.04
N ILE A 398 -48.46 10.98 1.54
CA ILE A 398 -49.85 10.85 1.09
C ILE A 398 -50.46 12.26 1.16
N GLN A 399 -50.99 12.75 0.04
CA GLN A 399 -51.61 14.07 -0.02
C GLN A 399 -52.80 14.09 0.94
N ASP A 400 -52.74 14.97 1.94
CA ASP A 400 -53.82 15.10 2.91
C ASP A 400 -55.09 15.63 2.21
N PRO A 401 -56.29 15.16 2.60
CA PRO A 401 -57.52 15.59 1.97
C PRO A 401 -57.73 17.10 2.13
N PRO A 402 -58.27 17.80 1.11
CA PRO A 402 -58.39 19.25 1.15
C PRO A 402 -59.26 19.71 2.32
N THR A 403 -58.68 20.48 3.24
CA THR A 403 -59.35 21.04 4.42
C THR A 403 -59.29 22.56 4.41
N GLN A 404 -60.31 23.22 5.00
CA GLN A 404 -60.33 24.68 5.13
C GLN A 404 -59.38 25.21 6.22
N ILE A 405 -58.92 24.34 7.12
CA ILE A 405 -58.02 24.68 8.22
C ILE A 405 -56.82 23.74 8.12
N MET A 406 -55.77 24.22 7.45
CA MET A 406 -54.51 23.47 7.32
C MET A 406 -53.70 23.59 8.61
N THR A 407 -53.37 22.45 9.21
CA THR A 407 -52.38 22.42 10.30
C THR A 407 -50.97 22.42 9.72
N ARG A 408 -49.95 22.74 10.54
CA ARG A 408 -48.54 22.76 10.10
C ARG A 408 -48.01 21.43 9.57
N LEU A 409 -48.73 20.33 9.82
CA LEU A 409 -48.35 18.98 9.42
C LEU A 409 -48.96 18.56 8.07
N HIS A 410 -49.89 19.35 7.52
CA HIS A 410 -50.63 19.06 6.29
C HIS A 410 -49.71 19.09 5.05
N SER A 411 -49.89 18.15 4.11
CA SER A 411 -49.07 18.04 2.89
C SER A 411 -48.92 19.37 2.11
N ASP A 412 -49.99 20.14 2.05
CA ASP A 412 -50.07 21.40 1.29
C ASP A 412 -49.70 22.67 2.10
N PHE A 413 -49.32 22.53 3.37
CA PHE A 413 -49.03 23.69 4.24
C PHE A 413 -47.86 24.54 3.75
N THR A 414 -46.83 23.91 3.17
CA THR A 414 -45.66 24.61 2.59
C THR A 414 -46.09 25.54 1.45
N LYS A 415 -46.92 25.04 0.54
CA LYS A 415 -47.44 25.82 -0.58
C LYS A 415 -48.33 26.98 -0.10
N TYR A 416 -49.19 26.73 0.88
CA TYR A 416 -49.97 27.80 1.52
C TYR A 416 -49.09 28.89 2.12
N LYS A 417 -48.00 28.52 2.83
CA LYS A 417 -47.03 29.47 3.39
C LYS A 417 -46.39 30.33 2.31
N GLU A 418 -45.91 29.71 1.23
CA GLU A 418 -45.33 30.40 0.08
C GLU A 418 -46.31 31.41 -0.54
N ASP A 419 -47.59 31.05 -0.67
CA ASP A 419 -48.64 31.94 -1.19
C ASP A 419 -48.98 33.11 -0.23
N GLN A 420 -48.74 32.97 1.09
CA GLN A 420 -48.97 34.05 2.05
C GLN A 420 -47.83 35.08 2.11
N ILE A 421 -46.61 34.70 1.74
CA ILE A 421 -45.44 35.61 1.70
C ILE A 421 -45.69 36.85 0.83
N PRO A 422 -46.12 36.75 -0.45
CA PRO A 422 -46.34 37.94 -1.27
C PRO A 422 -47.47 38.82 -0.74
N ASN A 423 -48.55 38.23 -0.19
CA ASN A 423 -49.64 38.99 0.43
C ASN A 423 -49.15 39.80 1.65
N ALA A 424 -48.28 39.21 2.47
CA ALA A 424 -47.69 39.88 3.62
C ALA A 424 -46.71 40.99 3.20
N ILE A 425 -45.89 40.74 2.18
CA ILE A 425 -44.95 41.73 1.62
C ILE A 425 -45.70 42.92 1.03
N GLU A 426 -46.80 42.69 0.30
CA GLU A 426 -47.62 43.76 -0.27
C GLU A 426 -48.20 44.66 0.83
N GLN A 427 -48.77 44.07 1.88
CA GLN A 427 -49.28 44.82 3.03
C GLN A 427 -48.18 45.56 3.79
N LEU A 428 -46.99 44.95 3.93
CA LEU A 428 -45.84 45.55 4.60
C LEU A 428 -45.31 46.76 3.83
N LEU A 429 -45.24 46.70 2.49
CA LEU A 429 -44.81 47.80 1.63
C LEU A 429 -45.79 48.97 1.65
N VAL A 430 -47.09 48.72 1.83
CA VAL A 430 -48.10 49.77 2.02
C VAL A 430 -47.87 50.52 3.33
N LEU A 431 -47.49 49.82 4.40
CA LEU A 431 -47.26 50.40 5.71
C LEU A 431 -45.87 51.03 5.87
N CYS A 432 -44.86 50.47 5.21
CA CYS A 432 -43.49 50.96 5.27
C CYS A 432 -42.74 50.71 3.94
N PRO A 433 -42.76 51.68 3.02
CA PRO A 433 -42.14 51.54 1.70
C PRO A 433 -40.61 51.34 1.73
N THR A 434 -39.96 51.70 2.84
CA THR A 434 -38.50 51.62 3.01
C THR A 434 -38.04 50.43 3.85
N CYS A 435 -38.94 49.58 4.34
CA CYS A 435 -38.59 48.50 5.27
C CYS A 435 -37.93 47.26 4.64
N LEU A 436 -37.76 47.22 3.31
CA LEU A 436 -37.31 46.02 2.58
C LEU A 436 -35.99 46.21 1.81
N THR A 437 -35.04 46.97 2.36
CA THR A 437 -33.76 47.26 1.68
C THR A 437 -32.69 46.16 1.78
N SER A 438 -32.95 45.05 2.49
CA SER A 438 -32.08 43.87 2.51
C SER A 438 -32.91 42.64 2.89
N TYR A 439 -33.06 41.69 1.97
CA TYR A 439 -33.86 40.47 2.17
C TYR A 439 -33.08 39.32 2.84
N ALA A 440 -31.83 39.52 3.25
CA ALA A 440 -31.01 38.47 3.85
C ALA A 440 -31.50 38.05 5.25
N ASP A 441 -32.17 38.94 5.99
CA ASP A 441 -32.51 38.70 7.40
C ASP A 441 -33.90 38.06 7.61
N PHE A 442 -34.70 37.87 6.55
CA PHE A 442 -36.04 37.26 6.65
C PHE A 442 -36.00 35.73 6.64
N GLU A 443 -35.03 35.13 5.93
CA GLU A 443 -34.77 33.67 5.94
C GLU A 443 -34.52 33.18 7.38
N ASP A 444 -33.82 33.99 8.18
CA ASP A 444 -33.42 33.65 9.55
C ASP A 444 -34.55 33.76 10.59
N SER A 445 -35.60 34.53 10.27
CA SER A 445 -36.74 34.79 11.18
C SER A 445 -37.72 33.62 11.32
N PHE A 446 -37.66 32.65 10.40
CA PHE A 446 -38.47 31.42 10.43
C PHE A 446 -37.66 30.16 10.81
N SER A 447 -36.43 30.32 11.30
CA SER A 447 -35.49 29.24 11.69
C SER A 447 -35.96 28.33 12.84
N PHE A 448 -37.14 28.59 13.42
CA PHE A 448 -37.72 27.70 14.45
C PHE A 448 -38.23 26.36 13.91
N GLU A 449 -38.25 26.12 12.59
CA GLU A 449 -38.83 24.89 12.03
C GLU A 449 -37.83 23.82 11.56
N LEU A 450 -36.52 24.06 11.59
CA LEU A 450 -35.45 23.05 11.63
C LEU A 450 -34.11 23.80 11.69
N PRO A 451 -33.18 23.49 12.61
CA PRO A 451 -31.86 24.10 12.56
C PRO A 451 -31.22 23.77 11.21
N GLU A 452 -30.59 24.76 10.57
CA GLU A 452 -29.70 24.49 9.43
C GLU A 452 -28.83 23.30 9.81
N ARG A 453 -28.89 22.22 9.03
CA ARG A 453 -27.94 21.12 9.16
C ARG A 453 -26.60 21.64 8.66
N ILE A 454 -25.92 22.39 9.51
CA ILE A 454 -24.50 22.60 9.38
C ILE A 454 -23.88 21.22 9.51
N ASN A 455 -23.24 20.74 8.45
CA ASN A 455 -22.49 19.51 8.50
C ASN A 455 -21.48 19.64 9.65
N LYS A 456 -21.52 18.72 10.62
CA LYS A 456 -20.62 18.78 11.79
C LYS A 456 -19.15 18.86 11.39
N LEU A 457 -18.81 18.35 10.20
CA LEU A 457 -17.46 18.38 9.64
C LEU A 457 -17.03 19.77 9.19
N ASP A 458 -17.95 20.71 8.98
CA ASP A 458 -17.64 22.09 8.58
C ASP A 458 -17.48 23.02 9.78
N ASN A 459 -17.76 22.53 11.01
CA ASN A 459 -17.52 23.30 12.22
C ASN A 459 -16.02 23.29 12.58
N PRO A 460 -15.33 24.45 12.58
CA PRO A 460 -13.89 24.52 12.81
C PRO A 460 -13.47 24.02 14.21
N GLU A 461 -14.37 24.09 15.19
CA GLU A 461 -14.13 23.56 16.54
C GLU A 461 -14.24 22.03 16.60
N ILE A 462 -15.03 21.42 15.70
CA ILE A 462 -15.11 19.95 15.56
C ILE A 462 -13.91 19.44 14.75
N GLN A 463 -13.49 20.16 13.71
CA GLN A 463 -12.28 19.81 12.97
C GLN A 463 -11.03 19.83 13.85
N SER A 464 -10.91 20.83 14.73
CA SER A 464 -9.80 20.90 15.68
C SER A 464 -9.84 19.78 16.72
N LYS A 465 -11.02 19.45 17.26
CA LYS A 465 -11.21 18.32 18.18
C LYS A 465 -10.94 16.97 17.52
N MET A 466 -11.36 16.78 16.27
CA MET A 466 -11.06 15.57 15.49
C MET A 466 -9.57 15.42 15.24
N LYS A 467 -8.88 16.50 14.87
CA LYS A 467 -7.43 16.47 14.65
C LYS A 467 -6.70 16.13 15.95
N PHE A 468 -7.10 16.75 17.06
CA PHE A 468 -6.53 16.49 18.38
C PHE A 468 -6.79 15.05 18.86
N GLU A 469 -8.00 14.51 18.70
CA GLU A 469 -8.29 13.12 19.07
C GLU A 469 -7.62 12.11 18.13
N SER A 470 -7.45 12.45 16.85
CA SER A 470 -6.66 11.64 15.90
C SER A 470 -5.19 11.56 16.33
N GLU A 471 -4.59 12.68 16.71
CA GLU A 471 -3.22 12.75 17.25
C GLU A 471 -3.10 11.94 18.55
N ARG A 472 -4.08 12.05 19.45
CA ARG A 472 -4.11 11.26 20.69
C ARG A 472 -4.29 9.76 20.43
N ALA A 473 -5.14 9.39 19.48
CA ALA A 473 -5.35 7.99 19.10
C ALA A 473 -4.08 7.38 18.49
N GLN A 474 -3.36 8.15 17.67
CA GLN A 474 -2.09 7.73 17.09
C GLN A 474 -1.02 7.48 18.18
N GLN A 475 -0.94 8.36 19.18
CA GLN A 475 -0.06 8.15 20.35
C GLN A 475 -0.45 6.91 21.18
N VAL A 476 -1.75 6.63 21.33
CA VAL A 476 -2.22 5.40 22.02
C VAL A 476 -1.89 4.15 21.21
N ILE A 477 -2.03 4.19 19.88
CA ILE A 477 -1.65 3.09 18.98
C ILE A 477 -0.13 2.85 19.06
N GLU A 478 0.69 3.90 19.03
CA GLU A 478 2.14 3.79 19.21
C GLU A 478 2.48 3.18 20.57
N HIS A 479 1.74 3.52 21.63
CA HIS A 479 1.94 2.93 22.96
C HIS A 479 1.49 1.46 23.04
N LEU A 480 0.48 1.06 22.27
CA LEU A 480 0.02 -0.33 22.17
C LEU A 480 0.92 -1.19 21.27
N LEU A 481 1.57 -0.59 20.28
CA LEU A 481 2.52 -1.23 19.38
C LEU A 481 3.95 -1.23 19.92
N ALA A 482 4.22 -0.51 21.01
CA ALA A 482 5.49 -0.59 21.73
C ALA A 482 5.62 -1.99 22.36
N PRO A 483 6.68 -2.77 22.04
CA PRO A 483 6.85 -4.13 22.55
C PRO A 483 7.00 -4.12 24.08
N SER A 484 6.22 -4.96 24.76
CA SER A 484 6.24 -5.10 26.22
C SER A 484 7.58 -5.66 26.72
N LEU A 485 8.53 -4.79 27.08
CA LEU A 485 9.63 -5.15 27.96
C LEU A 485 9.15 -5.06 29.41
N HIS A 486 8.58 -6.16 29.92
CA HIS A 486 8.86 -6.66 31.26
C HIS A 486 8.01 -7.91 31.61
N HIS A 487 8.62 -9.09 31.47
CA HIS A 487 8.52 -10.15 32.48
C HIS A 487 9.71 -11.11 32.37
N GLN A 488 10.80 -10.81 33.08
CA GLN A 488 11.64 -11.78 33.81
C GLN A 488 12.38 -11.01 34.93
N GLN A 489 11.78 -11.00 36.12
CA GLN A 489 12.49 -11.13 37.39
C GLN A 489 12.08 -12.46 38.01
#